data_AF-A0A1F1UU31-F1
#
_entry.id   AF-A0A1F1UU31-F1
#
_cell.length_a   1.000
_cell.length_b   1.000
_cell.length_c   1.000
_cell.angle_alpha   90.00
_cell.angle_beta   90.00
_cell.angle_gamma   90.00
#
_symmetry.space_group_name_H-M   'P 1'
#
loop_
_entity.id
_entity.type
_entity.pdbx_description
1 polymer ?
#
loop_
_entity_poly.entity_id
_entity_poly.type
_entity_poly.pdbx_seq_one_letter_code
_entity_poly.pdbx_strand_id
1 'polypeptide(L)'
;MKRATRLGAVTLAAMLALAGTAVPSEATTLSSVRYTAGVVVNQGDVVEVGITKCQVGYVDEASKTAYVARHCFTQGPGEVLYKNSQAVGSSTRAGLIDARFKNDDVMAVRLYEDVIAGQNLFSGDAIADYDSLEADMELCANSVRQRKVVCGHIQGAGDGVIKVESDETLIQGDSGGPAWLVDADGSSLGFVGVISQTSTVEAPPSKPWYEWKITSVTNKSCKASTEVPTYTRTQPESCGIHDDAPGLLAPVTRMRPPGQPWMKRVATEFEVLSSKIKAGEPLSRQQEDMVLGLTLSIVIGIAGLSLYAAYLLGEPMIARFVDGLKR
;
A
#
# COMPACT_ATOMS: atom_id res chain seq x y z
N MET A 1 69.39 -24.87 -61.97
CA MET A 1 69.13 -24.10 -60.73
C MET A 1 68.13 -24.90 -59.89
N LYS A 2 68.61 -25.77 -58.98
CA LYS A 2 68.47 -25.69 -57.50
C LYS A 2 67.06 -25.23 -57.04
N ARG A 3 66.25 -25.95 -56.25
CA ARG A 3 66.41 -27.16 -55.42
C ARG A 3 65.00 -27.77 -55.17
N ALA A 4 64.97 -29.09 -55.07
CA ALA A 4 63.84 -29.93 -54.62
C ALA A 4 63.67 -29.93 -53.09
N THR A 5 62.54 -30.49 -52.61
CA THR A 5 62.23 -31.26 -51.36
C THR A 5 60.88 -30.81 -50.76
N ARG A 6 59.96 -31.64 -50.24
CA ARG A 6 59.85 -33.06 -49.82
C ARG A 6 58.33 -33.37 -49.73
N LEU A 7 57.85 -34.53 -50.23
CA LEU A 7 57.45 -35.75 -49.47
C LEU A 7 56.40 -35.57 -48.36
N GLY A 8 55.29 -36.32 -48.48
CA GLY A 8 54.28 -36.53 -47.44
C GLY A 8 53.15 -37.45 -47.91
N ALA A 9 53.25 -38.73 -47.59
CA ALA A 9 52.41 -39.86 -47.98
C ALA A 9 51.05 -39.95 -47.23
N VAL A 10 50.02 -40.45 -47.95
CA VAL A 10 49.04 -41.54 -47.63
C VAL A 10 48.24 -41.40 -46.30
N THR A 11 46.89 -41.41 -46.28
CA THR A 11 46.03 -42.64 -46.25
C THR A 11 44.54 -42.32 -46.42
N LEU A 12 43.84 -43.27 -47.04
CA LEU A 12 42.38 -43.44 -47.09
C LEU A 12 41.83 -43.88 -45.71
N ALA A 13 40.69 -43.36 -45.26
CA ALA A 13 39.78 -44.07 -44.34
C ALA A 13 38.37 -43.48 -44.40
N ALA A 14 37.44 -44.26 -44.96
CA ALA A 14 36.01 -44.08 -44.79
C ALA A 14 35.59 -44.70 -43.43
N MET A 15 34.73 -44.03 -42.67
CA MET A 15 33.89 -44.66 -41.65
C MET A 15 32.51 -43.99 -41.59
N LEU A 16 31.50 -44.85 -41.67
CA LEU A 16 30.12 -44.60 -41.21
C LEU A 16 30.12 -44.31 -39.70
N ALA A 17 29.27 -43.38 -39.25
CA ALA A 17 28.79 -43.35 -37.89
C ALA A 17 27.30 -42.97 -37.85
N LEU A 18 26.59 -43.63 -36.94
CA LEU A 18 25.16 -43.84 -36.88
C LEU A 18 24.35 -42.61 -36.43
N ALA A 19 23.06 -42.69 -36.74
CA ALA A 19 21.96 -41.86 -36.27
C ALA A 19 22.02 -41.53 -34.76
N GLY A 20 21.89 -40.23 -34.46
CA GLY A 20 21.37 -39.74 -33.20
C GLY A 20 20.12 -38.91 -33.50
N THR A 21 18.94 -39.50 -33.31
CA THR A 21 17.68 -38.75 -33.31
C THR A 21 17.70 -37.83 -32.09
N ALA A 22 17.92 -36.54 -32.32
CA ALA A 22 17.77 -35.52 -31.30
C ALA A 22 16.30 -35.49 -30.85
N VAL A 23 16.05 -36.02 -29.65
CA VAL A 23 14.79 -35.83 -28.94
C VAL A 23 14.69 -34.32 -28.65
N PRO A 24 13.64 -33.60 -29.12
CA PRO A 24 13.46 -32.22 -28.70
C PRO A 24 13.18 -32.24 -27.19
N SER A 25 14.08 -31.63 -26.43
CA SER A 25 13.92 -31.42 -25.00
C SER A 25 12.74 -30.47 -24.78
N GLU A 26 11.61 -30.98 -24.30
CA GLU A 26 10.49 -30.20 -23.76
C GLU A 26 10.89 -29.58 -22.41
N ALA A 27 11.90 -28.69 -22.42
CA ALA A 27 12.40 -28.03 -21.23
C ALA A 27 12.65 -26.54 -21.47
N THR A 28 11.64 -25.80 -21.96
CA THR A 28 11.60 -24.33 -21.83
C THR A 28 10.20 -23.77 -22.14
N THR A 29 9.21 -24.13 -21.34
CA THR A 29 8.00 -23.31 -21.17
C THR A 29 7.65 -23.18 -19.69
N LEU A 30 8.63 -22.73 -18.90
CA LEU A 30 8.33 -22.13 -17.61
C LEU A 30 7.98 -20.66 -17.87
N SER A 31 6.68 -20.40 -17.81
CA SER A 31 5.99 -19.12 -17.63
C SER A 31 6.87 -17.88 -17.68
N SER A 32 6.71 -17.10 -18.75
CA SER A 32 7.03 -15.67 -18.72
C SER A 32 6.20 -15.03 -17.61
N VAL A 33 6.78 -14.87 -16.42
CA VAL A 33 6.27 -13.95 -15.41
C VAL A 33 6.30 -12.58 -16.07
N ARG A 34 5.14 -12.09 -16.52
CA ARG A 34 5.03 -10.76 -17.12
C ARG A 34 5.19 -9.75 -15.99
N TYR A 35 6.41 -9.26 -15.81
CA TYR A 35 6.63 -7.96 -15.20
C TYR A 35 6.09 -6.91 -16.16
N THR A 36 4.96 -6.31 -15.82
CA THR A 36 4.46 -5.11 -16.50
C THR A 36 5.40 -3.97 -16.11
N ALA A 37 6.46 -3.79 -16.91
CA ALA A 37 7.29 -2.59 -16.83
C ALA A 37 6.39 -1.35 -16.88
N GLY A 38 6.63 -0.38 -15.99
CA GLY A 38 5.93 0.91 -16.03
C GLY A 38 4.68 1.02 -15.15
N VAL A 39 4.60 0.32 -14.01
CA VAL A 39 3.68 0.78 -12.96
C VAL A 39 4.20 2.10 -12.41
N VAL A 40 3.44 3.16 -12.62
CA VAL A 40 3.71 4.47 -12.05
C VAL A 40 2.97 4.57 -10.71
N VAL A 41 3.64 5.10 -9.69
CA VAL A 41 3.04 5.47 -8.40
C VAL A 41 3.12 6.99 -8.28
N ASN A 42 1.97 7.68 -8.30
CA ASN A 42 1.84 9.11 -8.14
C ASN A 42 1.25 9.45 -6.76
N GLN A 43 1.42 10.69 -6.33
CA GLN A 43 0.66 11.24 -5.22
C GLN A 43 -0.85 11.15 -5.48
N GLY A 44 -1.60 10.79 -4.45
CA GLY A 44 -3.05 10.56 -4.47
C GLY A 44 -3.49 9.22 -5.05
N ASP A 45 -2.57 8.38 -5.53
CA ASP A 45 -2.93 7.03 -5.99
C ASP A 45 -3.50 6.20 -4.84
N VAL A 46 -4.57 5.45 -5.14
CA VAL A 46 -5.09 4.44 -4.21
C VAL A 46 -4.16 3.23 -4.18
N VAL A 47 -3.76 2.85 -2.97
CA VAL A 47 -2.88 1.72 -2.69
C VAL A 47 -3.46 0.80 -1.63
N GLU A 48 -2.98 -0.43 -1.62
CA GLU A 48 -3.57 -1.54 -0.88
C GLU A 48 -2.49 -2.24 -0.05
N VAL A 49 -2.82 -2.51 1.22
CA VAL A 49 -2.04 -3.37 2.12
C VAL A 49 -3.01 -4.38 2.72
N GLY A 50 -2.89 -5.65 2.30
CA GLY A 50 -3.92 -6.66 2.58
C GLY A 50 -5.28 -6.24 2.03
N ILE A 51 -6.24 -5.98 2.93
CA ILE A 51 -7.60 -5.49 2.62
C ILE A 51 -7.76 -3.97 2.83
N THR A 52 -6.76 -3.33 3.44
CA THR A 52 -6.79 -1.90 3.76
C THR A 52 -6.50 -1.09 2.51
N LYS A 53 -7.30 -0.04 2.28
CA LYS A 53 -7.09 0.92 1.19
C LYS A 53 -6.68 2.26 1.77
N CYS A 54 -5.60 2.80 1.22
CA CYS A 54 -5.05 4.09 1.57
C CYS A 54 -4.68 4.86 0.30
N GLN A 55 -4.16 6.07 0.46
CA GLN A 55 -3.63 6.89 -0.61
C GLN A 55 -2.13 7.12 -0.42
N VAL A 56 -1.42 7.31 -1.52
CA VAL A 56 -0.04 7.82 -1.53
C VAL A 56 -0.05 9.31 -1.24
N GLY A 57 0.68 9.75 -0.22
CA GLY A 57 0.76 11.14 0.20
C GLY A 57 1.89 11.92 -0.48
N TYR A 58 3.03 11.29 -0.73
CA TYR A 58 4.14 11.92 -1.44
C TYR A 58 5.00 10.87 -2.13
N VAL A 59 5.64 11.22 -3.24
CA VAL A 59 6.58 10.37 -3.95
C VAL A 59 7.90 11.12 -4.08
N ASP A 60 8.95 10.56 -3.51
CA ASP A 60 10.32 11.01 -3.71
C ASP A 60 10.94 10.20 -4.86
N GLU A 61 11.07 10.85 -6.02
CA GLU A 61 11.66 10.24 -7.21
C GLU A 61 13.12 9.84 -6.99
N ALA A 62 13.90 10.70 -6.32
CA ALA A 62 15.35 10.51 -6.17
C ALA A 62 15.67 9.25 -5.35
N SER A 63 14.91 9.00 -4.28
CA SER A 63 15.07 7.81 -3.45
C SER A 63 14.20 6.63 -3.88
N LYS A 64 13.33 6.78 -4.88
CA LYS A 64 12.26 5.83 -5.21
C LYS A 64 11.45 5.43 -3.97
N THR A 65 10.97 6.42 -3.23
CA THR A 65 10.20 6.19 -2.00
C THR A 65 8.81 6.80 -2.11
N ALA A 66 7.78 6.04 -1.77
CA ALA A 66 6.43 6.58 -1.56
C ALA A 66 6.15 6.71 -0.07
N TYR A 67 5.50 7.80 0.30
CA TYR A 67 5.07 8.09 1.67
C TYR A 67 3.57 7.91 1.78
N VAL A 68 3.16 7.19 2.82
CA VAL A 68 1.78 6.78 3.10
C VAL A 68 1.57 6.83 4.62
N ALA A 69 0.33 6.70 5.09
CA ALA A 69 0.09 6.60 6.52
C ALA A 69 0.58 5.25 7.05
N ARG A 70 1.20 5.24 8.23
CA ARG A 70 1.76 4.01 8.83
C ARG A 70 0.68 3.05 9.27
N HIS A 71 -0.44 3.54 9.78
CA HIS A 71 -1.55 2.71 10.24
C HIS A 71 -2.21 1.90 9.11
N CYS A 72 -1.88 2.19 7.85
CA CYS A 72 -2.27 1.36 6.72
C CYS A 72 -1.62 -0.03 6.74
N PHE A 73 -0.49 -0.17 7.44
CA PHE A 73 0.30 -1.39 7.55
C PHE A 73 0.06 -2.04 8.91
N THR A 74 0.12 -3.37 8.97
CA THR A 74 -0.29 -4.12 10.18
C THR A 74 0.68 -5.22 10.57
N GLN A 75 1.63 -5.53 9.70
CA GLN A 75 2.61 -6.58 9.91
C GLN A 75 3.98 -5.99 10.27
N GLY A 76 4.98 -6.87 10.33
CA GLY A 76 6.38 -6.50 10.50
C GLY A 76 6.95 -5.71 9.31
N PRO A 77 8.22 -5.29 9.41
CA PRO A 77 8.89 -4.57 8.33
C PRO A 77 8.92 -5.40 7.04
N GLY A 78 8.84 -4.74 5.88
CA GLY A 78 8.85 -5.38 4.57
C GLY A 78 7.47 -5.82 4.06
N GLU A 79 6.38 -5.39 4.72
CA GLU A 79 5.01 -5.60 4.24
C GLU A 79 4.84 -4.92 2.86
N VAL A 80 4.23 -5.65 1.92
CA VAL A 80 4.18 -5.24 0.51
C VAL A 80 3.02 -4.29 0.27
N LEU A 81 3.32 -3.14 -0.33
CA LEU A 81 2.33 -2.20 -0.84
C LEU A 81 1.92 -2.61 -2.26
N TYR A 82 0.62 -2.57 -2.55
CA TYR A 82 0.06 -2.89 -3.85
C TYR A 82 -0.65 -1.68 -4.47
N LYS A 83 -0.59 -1.56 -5.80
CA LYS A 83 -1.41 -0.67 -6.62
C LYS A 83 -2.07 -1.49 -7.71
N ASN A 84 -3.41 -1.46 -7.81
CA ASN A 84 -4.16 -2.24 -8.81
C ASN A 84 -3.74 -3.72 -8.84
N SER A 85 -3.65 -4.34 -7.65
CA SER A 85 -3.16 -5.70 -7.45
C SER A 85 -1.71 -6.01 -7.86
N GLN A 86 -0.92 -5.03 -8.29
CA GLN A 86 0.49 -5.20 -8.56
C GLN A 86 1.29 -4.75 -7.35
N ALA A 87 2.28 -5.53 -6.91
CA ALA A 87 3.21 -5.07 -5.90
C ALA A 87 3.87 -3.78 -6.40
N VAL A 88 4.16 -2.83 -5.52
CA VAL A 88 4.83 -1.57 -5.92
C VAL A 88 5.98 -1.19 -5.00
N GLY A 89 5.97 -1.64 -3.75
CA GLY A 89 7.09 -1.47 -2.84
C GLY A 89 6.91 -2.27 -1.56
N SER A 90 7.80 -2.04 -0.61
CA SER A 90 7.70 -2.63 0.73
C SER A 90 8.00 -1.60 1.82
N SER A 91 7.31 -1.70 2.95
CA SER A 91 7.49 -0.82 4.11
C SER A 91 8.92 -0.88 4.65
N THR A 92 9.46 0.26 5.07
CA THR A 92 10.79 0.36 5.71
C THR A 92 10.78 -0.17 7.14
N ARG A 93 9.63 -0.11 7.81
CA ARG A 93 9.45 -0.48 9.22
C ARG A 93 8.11 -1.17 9.47
N ALA A 94 7.91 -1.65 10.69
CA ALA A 94 6.67 -2.32 11.08
C ALA A 94 5.49 -1.36 11.06
N GLY A 95 4.38 -1.82 10.49
CA GLY A 95 3.11 -1.09 10.44
C GLY A 95 2.39 -1.02 11.78
N LEU A 96 2.70 -1.95 12.69
CA LEU A 96 2.21 -1.94 14.06
C LEU A 96 2.55 -0.59 14.70
N ILE A 97 1.54 0.28 14.71
CA ILE A 97 1.48 1.41 15.61
C ILE A 97 1.19 0.77 16.95
N ASP A 98 2.27 0.52 17.69
CA ASP A 98 2.18 0.39 19.13
C ASP A 98 1.23 1.47 19.64
N ALA A 99 0.41 1.19 20.66
CA ALA A 99 -0.36 2.24 21.33
C ALA A 99 0.53 3.42 21.79
N ARG A 100 1.86 3.25 21.78
CA ARG A 100 2.95 4.22 21.92
C ARG A 100 3.40 5.02 20.66
N PHE A 101 2.85 4.88 19.43
CA PHE A 101 3.21 5.72 18.25
C PHE A 101 2.11 6.39 17.35
N LYS A 102 0.91 6.75 17.82
CA LYS A 102 -0.13 7.55 17.11
C LYS A 102 0.35 8.88 16.49
N ASN A 103 1.36 9.53 17.05
CA ASN A 103 1.91 10.79 16.52
C ASN A 103 2.99 10.54 15.46
N ASP A 104 3.40 9.27 15.24
CA ASP A 104 4.36 8.82 14.24
C ASP A 104 3.65 7.91 13.22
N ASP A 105 2.74 8.52 12.45
CA ASP A 105 1.86 7.84 11.49
C ASP A 105 2.30 8.00 10.02
N VAL A 106 3.61 8.13 9.78
CA VAL A 106 4.19 8.14 8.43
C VAL A 106 4.90 6.83 8.14
N MET A 107 4.80 6.33 6.91
CA MET A 107 5.55 5.16 6.46
C MET A 107 6.22 5.47 5.13
N ALA A 108 7.55 5.39 5.11
CA ALA A 108 8.31 5.27 3.88
C ALA A 108 8.15 3.86 3.30
N VAL A 109 7.84 3.79 2.00
CA VAL A 109 7.71 2.57 1.23
C VAL A 109 8.74 2.62 0.11
N ARG A 110 9.73 1.74 0.16
CA ARG A 110 10.75 1.65 -0.88
C ARG A 110 10.13 0.99 -2.10
N LEU A 111 9.97 1.76 -3.17
CA LEU A 111 9.40 1.28 -4.43
C LEU A 111 10.40 0.35 -5.11
N TYR A 112 9.90 -0.73 -5.69
CA TYR A 112 10.75 -1.69 -6.40
C TYR A 112 11.39 -1.05 -7.65
N GLU A 113 12.49 -1.66 -8.12
CA GLU A 113 13.32 -1.10 -9.18
C GLU A 113 12.55 -0.86 -10.49
N ASP A 114 11.63 -1.75 -10.86
CA ASP A 114 10.83 -1.67 -12.08
C ASP A 114 9.55 -0.81 -11.95
N VAL A 115 9.36 -0.21 -10.79
CA VAL A 115 8.27 0.74 -10.52
C VAL A 115 8.80 2.16 -10.76
N ILE A 116 7.97 2.97 -11.42
CA ILE A 116 8.26 4.37 -11.70
C ILE A 116 7.70 5.18 -10.53
N ALA A 117 8.59 5.88 -9.83
CA ALA A 117 8.19 6.96 -8.94
C ALA A 117 7.63 8.10 -9.83
N GLY A 118 6.35 8.37 -9.69
CA GLY A 118 5.60 9.31 -10.52
C GLY A 118 5.61 10.73 -9.95
N GLN A 119 4.57 11.49 -10.27
CA GLN A 119 4.48 12.91 -9.96
C GLN A 119 3.72 13.18 -8.65
N ASN A 120 4.07 14.29 -8.00
CA ASN A 120 3.31 14.88 -6.91
C ASN A 120 2.23 15.82 -7.45
N LEU A 121 1.11 15.24 -7.92
CA LEU A 121 0.08 15.91 -8.72
C LEU A 121 -0.67 17.05 -7.99
N PHE A 122 -0.69 17.05 -6.66
CA PHE A 122 -1.44 18.03 -5.87
C PHE A 122 -0.53 19.10 -5.28
N SER A 123 0.60 18.68 -4.71
CA SER A 123 1.50 19.58 -3.99
C SER A 123 2.71 20.07 -4.79
N GLY A 124 3.01 19.42 -5.91
CA GLY A 124 4.36 19.45 -6.48
C GLY A 124 5.40 18.80 -5.56
N ASP A 125 6.67 18.91 -5.95
CA ASP A 125 7.79 18.27 -5.25
C ASP A 125 8.36 19.12 -4.10
N ALA A 126 7.86 20.35 -3.94
CA ALA A 126 8.22 21.19 -2.81
C ALA A 126 7.61 20.61 -1.52
N ILE A 127 8.42 20.58 -0.45
CA ILE A 127 7.96 20.23 0.89
C ILE A 127 7.96 21.51 1.71
N ALA A 128 6.83 21.81 2.33
CA ALA A 128 6.68 22.96 3.20
C ALA A 128 7.57 22.80 4.44
N ASP A 129 8.22 23.89 4.85
CA ASP A 129 9.02 23.90 6.07
C ASP A 129 8.10 23.78 7.29
N TYR A 130 8.25 22.71 8.06
CA TYR A 130 7.44 22.45 9.24
C TYR A 130 7.60 23.57 10.27
N ASP A 131 8.80 24.13 10.43
CA ASP A 131 9.07 25.15 11.45
C ASP A 131 8.42 26.51 11.09
N SER A 132 8.01 26.66 9.82
CA SER A 132 7.30 27.84 9.31
C SER A 132 5.77 27.77 9.50
N LEU A 133 5.23 26.65 9.99
CA LEU A 133 3.79 26.50 10.15
C LEU A 133 3.24 27.41 11.25
N GLU A 134 2.18 28.14 10.91
CA GLU A 134 1.45 29.01 11.85
C GLU A 134 -0.04 28.67 11.81
N ALA A 135 -0.74 29.04 12.89
CA ALA A 135 -2.18 28.99 12.94
C ALA A 135 -2.80 29.86 11.83
N ASP A 136 -4.00 29.51 11.42
CA ASP A 136 -4.80 30.16 10.37
C ASP A 136 -4.20 30.07 8.94
N MET A 137 -3.04 29.43 8.74
CA MET A 137 -2.60 29.04 7.40
C MET A 137 -3.58 28.04 6.78
N GLU A 138 -3.91 28.23 5.51
CA GLU A 138 -4.81 27.34 4.78
C GLU A 138 -4.06 26.09 4.28
N LEU A 139 -4.69 24.93 4.51
CA LEU A 139 -4.18 23.62 4.15
C LEU A 139 -5.27 22.82 3.47
N CYS A 140 -4.93 22.25 2.32
CA CYS A 140 -5.81 21.41 1.53
C CYS A 140 -5.35 19.96 1.53
N ALA A 141 -6.30 19.03 1.42
CA ALA A 141 -6.04 17.60 1.40
C ALA A 141 -6.90 16.90 0.34
N ASN A 142 -6.37 15.84 -0.26
CA ASN A 142 -7.11 15.07 -1.27
C ASN A 142 -7.97 13.98 -0.62
N SER A 143 -9.30 14.10 -0.78
CA SER A 143 -10.23 13.03 -0.44
C SER A 143 -10.56 12.21 -1.68
N VAL A 144 -9.82 11.13 -1.93
CA VAL A 144 -10.08 10.24 -3.06
C VAL A 144 -11.45 9.59 -2.98
N ARG A 145 -11.93 9.32 -1.76
CA ARG A 145 -13.21 8.66 -1.53
C ARG A 145 -14.38 9.55 -1.88
N GLN A 146 -14.24 10.85 -1.64
CA GLN A 146 -15.24 11.86 -1.98
C GLN A 146 -14.99 12.51 -3.35
N ARG A 147 -13.86 12.22 -3.99
CA ARG A 147 -13.43 12.77 -5.30
C ARG A 147 -13.37 14.28 -5.32
N LYS A 148 -12.83 14.87 -4.25
CA LYS A 148 -12.67 16.31 -4.10
C LYS A 148 -11.45 16.63 -3.25
N VAL A 149 -10.97 17.85 -3.39
CA VAL A 149 -10.06 18.48 -2.44
C VAL A 149 -10.90 19.06 -1.30
N VAL A 150 -10.40 18.91 -0.07
CA VAL A 150 -11.04 19.45 1.14
C VAL A 150 -10.02 20.34 1.84
N CYS A 151 -10.38 21.58 2.14
CA CYS A 151 -9.47 22.56 2.74
C CYS A 151 -9.95 22.98 4.14
N GLY A 152 -9.00 23.43 4.94
CA GLY A 152 -9.21 23.88 6.31
C GLY A 152 -8.05 24.76 6.77
N HIS A 153 -8.09 25.18 8.03
CA HIS A 153 -7.09 26.07 8.61
C HIS A 153 -6.31 25.37 9.70
N ILE A 154 -5.01 25.60 9.75
CA ILE A 154 -4.15 25.09 10.80
C ILE A 154 -4.59 25.71 12.14
N GLN A 155 -4.93 24.89 13.12
CA GLN A 155 -5.20 25.33 14.49
C GLN A 155 -3.91 25.41 15.32
N GLY A 156 -2.94 24.59 14.94
CA GLY A 156 -1.62 24.53 15.51
C GLY A 156 -0.89 23.27 15.09
N ALA A 157 0.40 23.24 15.33
CA ALA A 157 1.27 22.10 15.04
C ALA A 157 2.18 21.83 16.24
N GLY A 158 2.66 20.59 16.35
CA GLY A 158 3.53 20.17 17.43
C GLY A 158 3.70 18.66 17.42
N ASP A 159 4.87 18.19 17.86
CA ASP A 159 5.16 16.76 17.94
C ASP A 159 5.11 16.05 16.58
N GLY A 160 5.49 16.75 15.50
CA GLY A 160 5.40 16.24 14.12
C GLY A 160 3.97 16.14 13.56
N VAL A 161 2.97 16.61 14.30
CA VAL A 161 1.54 16.52 13.95
C VAL A 161 0.97 17.92 13.76
N ILE A 162 0.20 18.10 12.69
CA ILE A 162 -0.52 19.32 12.36
C ILE A 162 -2.01 19.06 12.60
N LYS A 163 -2.65 19.94 13.37
CA LYS A 163 -4.09 19.92 13.60
C LYS A 163 -4.77 20.95 12.70
N VAL A 164 -5.79 20.51 11.97
CA VAL A 164 -6.54 21.33 11.01
C VAL A 164 -8.02 21.35 11.38
N GLU A 165 -8.64 22.52 11.34
CA GLU A 165 -10.08 22.72 11.47
C GLU A 165 -10.70 22.95 10.09
N SER A 166 -11.81 22.29 9.79
CA SER A 166 -12.54 22.44 8.53
C SER A 166 -14.05 22.30 8.70
N ASP A 167 -14.78 22.92 7.79
CA ASP A 167 -16.23 22.76 7.64
C ASP A 167 -16.61 21.39 7.05
N GLU A 168 -15.66 20.69 6.45
CA GLU A 168 -15.86 19.41 5.78
C GLU A 168 -15.00 18.32 6.44
N THR A 169 -15.31 17.06 6.18
CA THR A 169 -14.57 15.94 6.80
C THR A 169 -13.78 15.14 5.76
N LEU A 170 -12.65 14.59 6.18
CA LEU A 170 -11.98 13.48 5.51
C LEU A 170 -12.57 12.17 6.03
N ILE A 171 -12.67 11.16 5.17
CA ILE A 171 -13.34 9.89 5.49
C ILE A 171 -12.40 8.70 5.41
N GLN A 172 -12.81 7.57 5.99
CA GLN A 172 -12.02 6.35 5.98
C GLN A 172 -11.62 5.95 4.54
N GLY A 173 -10.33 5.67 4.36
CA GLY A 173 -9.73 5.42 3.05
C GLY A 173 -9.05 6.63 2.44
N ASP A 174 -9.23 7.83 3.01
CA ASP A 174 -8.41 8.99 2.67
C ASP A 174 -7.03 8.95 3.35
N SER A 175 -6.88 8.08 4.37
CA SER A 175 -5.63 7.81 5.10
C SER A 175 -4.41 7.70 4.19
N GLY A 176 -3.33 8.37 4.58
CA GLY A 176 -2.09 8.44 3.83
C GLY A 176 -2.09 9.46 2.71
N GLY A 177 -3.25 10.00 2.33
CA GLY A 177 -3.37 10.95 1.22
C GLY A 177 -2.64 12.26 1.47
N PRO A 178 -2.39 13.03 0.40
CA PRO A 178 -1.60 14.24 0.48
C PRO A 178 -2.34 15.36 1.20
N ALA A 179 -1.61 16.12 2.00
CA ALA A 179 -1.99 17.44 2.49
C ALA A 179 -0.89 18.46 2.16
N TRP A 180 -1.29 19.65 1.71
CA TRP A 180 -0.38 20.70 1.26
C TRP A 180 -0.87 22.10 1.66
N LEU A 181 0.07 23.02 1.85
CA LEU A 181 -0.24 24.43 2.05
C LEU A 181 -0.68 25.06 0.72
N VAL A 182 -1.57 26.04 0.82
CA VAL A 182 -1.97 26.86 -0.33
C VAL A 182 -1.78 28.35 -0.03
N ASP A 183 -1.56 29.14 -1.07
CA ASP A 183 -1.63 30.60 -0.98
C ASP A 183 -3.07 31.11 -1.08
N ALA A 184 -3.23 32.43 -0.98
CA ALA A 184 -4.54 33.09 -1.05
C ALA A 184 -5.27 32.89 -2.38
N ASP A 185 -4.55 32.53 -3.46
CA ASP A 185 -5.11 32.24 -4.78
C ASP A 185 -5.42 30.74 -4.94
N GLY A 186 -5.15 29.93 -3.91
CA GLY A 186 -5.34 28.47 -3.91
C GLY A 186 -4.23 27.70 -4.59
N SER A 187 -3.11 28.33 -4.93
CA SER A 187 -1.94 27.66 -5.53
C SER A 187 -1.15 26.91 -4.45
N SER A 188 -0.60 25.75 -4.81
CA SER A 188 0.18 24.96 -3.85
C SER A 188 1.49 25.66 -3.46
N LEU A 189 1.74 25.71 -2.15
CA LEU A 189 3.00 26.16 -1.55
C LEU A 189 3.90 25.01 -1.12
N GLY A 190 3.43 23.76 -1.22
CA GLY A 190 4.21 22.57 -0.95
C GLY A 190 3.53 21.57 -0.01
N PHE A 191 4.00 20.34 -0.10
CA PHE A 191 3.56 19.20 0.68
C PHE A 191 3.86 19.37 2.17
N VAL A 192 2.88 19.12 3.03
CA VAL A 192 3.03 19.21 4.49
C VAL A 192 3.17 17.83 5.11
N GLY A 193 2.36 16.88 4.67
CA GLY A 193 2.32 15.56 5.29
C GLY A 193 1.15 14.70 4.82
N VAL A 194 0.96 13.59 5.52
CA VAL A 194 -0.07 12.60 5.17
C VAL A 194 -1.25 12.67 6.11
N ILE A 195 -2.45 12.42 5.58
CA ILE A 195 -3.68 12.31 6.39
C ILE A 195 -3.56 11.12 7.35
N SER A 196 -3.58 11.39 8.66
CA SER A 196 -3.41 10.36 9.71
C SER A 196 -4.69 10.09 10.50
N GLN A 197 -5.43 11.14 10.87
CA GLN A 197 -6.65 11.00 11.66
C GLN A 197 -7.72 12.03 11.26
N THR A 198 -8.98 11.66 11.47
CA THR A 198 -10.15 12.55 11.36
C THR A 198 -11.03 12.38 12.59
N SER A 199 -11.60 13.47 13.10
CA SER A 199 -12.60 13.45 14.17
C SER A 199 -13.66 14.53 13.96
N THR A 200 -14.90 14.24 14.36
CA THR A 200 -16.00 15.21 14.37
C THR A 200 -16.01 15.94 15.71
N VAL A 201 -16.16 17.26 15.69
CA VAL A 201 -16.38 18.05 16.90
C VAL A 201 -17.83 18.54 16.90
N GLU A 202 -18.66 17.95 17.76
CA GLU A 202 -20.02 18.45 18.03
C GLU A 202 -19.93 19.56 19.09
N ALA A 203 -20.12 20.82 18.69
CA ALA A 203 -20.18 21.96 19.61
C ALA A 203 -21.57 22.60 19.60
N PRO A 204 -22.43 22.39 20.63
CA PRO A 204 -23.66 23.17 20.78
C PRO A 204 -23.33 24.62 21.19
N PRO A 205 -23.93 25.69 20.63
CA PRO A 205 -25.05 25.75 19.68
C PRO A 205 -24.61 26.10 18.23
N SER A 206 -23.36 25.83 17.85
CA SER A 206 -22.76 26.23 16.57
C SER A 206 -22.81 25.14 15.49
N LYS A 207 -22.61 25.55 14.22
CA LYS A 207 -22.40 24.68 13.06
C LYS A 207 -21.33 23.61 13.39
N PRO A 208 -21.55 22.33 13.06
CA PRO A 208 -20.52 21.31 13.27
C PRO A 208 -19.29 21.64 12.44
N TRP A 209 -18.11 21.39 13.03
CA TRP A 209 -16.82 21.46 12.33
C TRP A 209 -16.04 20.18 12.60
N TYR A 210 -15.05 19.94 11.75
CA TYR A 210 -14.25 18.73 11.75
C TYR A 210 -12.79 19.05 12.04
N GLU A 211 -12.17 18.16 12.79
CA GLU A 211 -10.75 18.20 13.06
C GLU A 211 -10.07 17.10 12.24
N TRP A 212 -9.04 17.45 11.49
CA TRP A 212 -8.15 16.50 10.84
C TRP A 212 -6.75 16.61 11.45
N LYS A 213 -6.04 15.50 11.44
CA LYS A 213 -4.62 15.47 11.76
C LYS A 213 -3.82 15.01 10.55
N ILE A 214 -2.75 15.74 10.33
CA ILE A 214 -1.74 15.45 9.32
C ILE A 214 -0.45 15.14 10.07
N THR A 215 0.24 14.09 9.66
CA THR A 215 1.58 13.78 10.20
C THR A 215 2.63 14.20 9.18
N SER A 216 3.60 15.01 9.63
CA SER A 216 4.72 15.48 8.81
C SER A 216 5.60 14.30 8.37
N VAL A 217 6.05 14.32 7.12
CA VAL A 217 7.03 13.34 6.61
C VAL A 217 8.47 13.72 6.94
N THR A 218 8.71 14.96 7.33
CA THR A 218 10.04 15.47 7.68
C THR A 218 10.24 15.48 9.18
N ASN A 219 9.26 15.91 9.97
CA ASN A 219 9.43 16.20 11.39
C ASN A 219 8.88 15.10 12.29
N LYS A 220 9.74 14.60 13.17
CA LYS A 220 9.48 13.46 14.05
C LYS A 220 8.77 13.89 15.33
N SER A 221 7.89 13.00 15.79
CA SER A 221 7.30 13.04 17.13
C SER A 221 8.36 12.98 18.23
N CYS A 222 8.33 13.93 19.14
CA CYS A 222 9.03 13.96 20.41
C CYS A 222 8.49 12.98 21.44
N LYS A 223 7.18 12.74 21.44
CA LYS A 223 6.51 11.99 22.51
C LYS A 223 6.11 10.60 22.03
N ALA A 224 5.89 9.73 23.02
CA ALA A 224 5.13 8.52 22.80
C ALA A 224 3.63 8.87 22.68
N SER A 225 2.97 8.33 21.67
CA SER A 225 1.53 8.38 21.30
C SER A 225 0.45 8.41 22.36
N THR A 226 0.74 7.99 23.59
CA THR A 226 -0.23 8.04 24.67
C THR A 226 -0.43 9.48 25.16
N GLU A 227 0.50 10.37 24.84
CA GLU A 227 0.43 11.78 25.16
C GLU A 227 -0.24 12.56 24.03
N VAL A 228 -1.25 13.36 24.40
CA VAL A 228 -1.89 14.30 23.46
C VAL A 228 -0.85 15.38 23.11
N PRO A 229 -0.55 15.62 21.82
CA PRO A 229 0.34 16.70 21.43
C PRO A 229 -0.12 18.03 22.01
N THR A 230 0.84 18.82 22.49
CA THR A 230 0.58 20.23 22.76
C THR A 230 0.84 20.97 21.47
N TYR A 231 -0.22 21.48 20.85
CA TYR A 231 -0.10 22.25 19.62
C TYR A 231 0.28 23.69 19.95
N THR A 232 1.36 24.17 19.35
CA THR A 232 1.68 25.59 19.37
C THR A 232 0.97 26.27 18.20
N ARG A 233 0.54 27.52 18.41
CA ARG A 233 -0.08 28.33 17.35
C ARG A 233 0.96 28.96 16.42
N THR A 234 2.22 28.97 16.84
CA THR A 234 3.36 29.55 16.13
C THR A 234 4.57 28.72 16.47
N GLN A 235 5.42 28.42 15.47
CA GLN A 235 6.67 27.68 15.63
C GLN A 235 6.45 26.31 16.30
N PRO A 236 6.16 25.27 15.53
CA PRO A 236 5.92 23.96 16.07
C PRO A 236 7.20 23.29 16.59
N GLU A 237 7.04 22.50 17.65
CA GLU A 237 8.15 21.71 18.19
C GLU A 237 8.22 20.33 17.50
N SER A 238 9.44 19.82 17.33
CA SER A 238 9.73 18.47 16.83
C SER A 238 11.05 17.96 17.42
N CYS A 239 11.22 16.64 17.48
CA CYS A 239 12.45 16.01 17.99
C CYS A 239 13.43 15.63 16.89
N GLY A 240 13.40 16.42 15.80
CA GLY A 240 14.29 16.29 14.67
C GLY A 240 13.62 15.68 13.45
N ILE A 241 14.45 15.32 12.48
CA ILE A 241 13.98 14.80 11.19
C ILE A 241 13.74 13.29 11.27
N HIS A 242 12.77 12.78 10.51
CA HIS A 242 12.58 11.35 10.30
C HIS A 242 13.85 10.71 9.70
N ASP A 243 14.27 9.56 10.23
CA ASP A 243 15.39 8.81 9.64
C ASP A 243 15.10 8.36 8.20
N ASP A 244 13.82 8.29 7.84
CA ASP A 244 13.29 7.97 6.53
C ASP A 244 12.66 9.17 5.80
N ALA A 245 13.00 10.41 6.18
CA ALA A 245 12.53 11.61 5.49
C ALA A 245 12.94 11.64 4.00
N PRO A 246 12.20 12.37 3.15
CA PRO A 246 12.53 12.51 1.73
C PRO A 246 13.99 12.90 1.48
N GLY A 247 14.62 12.27 0.50
CA GLY A 247 16.03 12.47 0.15
C GLY A 247 17.05 11.70 1.00
N LEU A 248 16.65 11.06 2.10
CA LEU A 248 17.60 10.34 2.99
C LEU A 248 17.81 8.87 2.62
N LEU A 249 16.85 8.25 1.95
CA LEU A 249 16.93 6.84 1.59
C LEU A 249 17.61 6.62 0.24
N ALA A 250 18.41 5.56 0.16
CA ALA A 250 18.88 5.07 -1.14
C ALA A 250 17.77 4.26 -1.84
N PRO A 251 17.63 4.35 -3.17
CA PRO A 251 16.77 3.46 -3.94
C PRO A 251 17.08 1.98 -3.70
N VAL A 252 16.07 1.11 -3.76
CA VAL A 252 16.30 -0.34 -3.85
C VAL A 252 16.55 -0.75 -5.29
N THR A 253 17.46 -1.72 -5.48
CA THR A 253 17.67 -2.44 -6.74
C THR A 253 16.93 -3.78 -6.74
N ARG A 254 15.84 -3.86 -5.97
CA ARG A 254 15.05 -5.09 -5.84
C ARG A 254 13.89 -5.00 -6.81
N MET A 255 13.76 -5.99 -7.68
CA MET A 255 12.59 -6.17 -8.53
C MET A 255 11.36 -6.60 -7.71
N ARG A 256 10.18 -6.28 -8.22
CA ARG A 256 8.91 -6.76 -7.65
C ARG A 256 8.88 -8.29 -7.49
N PRO A 257 8.14 -8.83 -6.52
CA PRO A 257 7.78 -10.24 -6.56
C PRO A 257 6.92 -10.53 -7.81
N PRO A 258 7.02 -11.73 -8.43
CA PRO A 258 6.14 -12.16 -9.51
C PRO A 258 4.67 -11.92 -9.16
N GLY A 259 3.88 -11.43 -10.11
CA GLY A 259 2.46 -11.13 -9.91
C GLY A 259 1.74 -12.28 -9.21
N GLN A 260 1.34 -12.07 -7.96
CA GLN A 260 0.54 -13.02 -7.23
C GLN A 260 -0.94 -12.75 -7.53
N PRO A 261 -1.69 -13.72 -8.08
CA PRO A 261 -3.15 -13.62 -8.15
C PRO A 261 -3.71 -13.25 -6.78
N TRP A 262 -4.78 -12.46 -6.71
CA TRP A 262 -5.42 -12.07 -5.44
C TRP A 262 -5.72 -13.29 -4.53
N MET A 263 -6.09 -14.42 -5.13
CA MET A 263 -6.30 -15.70 -4.42
C MET A 263 -5.03 -16.22 -3.77
N LYS A 264 -3.87 -16.05 -4.43
CA LYS A 264 -2.57 -16.45 -3.88
C LYS A 264 -2.14 -15.50 -2.77
N ARG A 265 -2.47 -14.21 -2.87
CA ARG A 265 -2.31 -13.23 -1.77
C ARG A 265 -3.12 -13.63 -0.54
N VAL A 266 -4.41 -13.89 -0.71
CA VAL A 266 -5.29 -14.38 0.39
C VAL A 266 -4.80 -15.72 0.94
N ALA A 267 -4.37 -16.65 0.07
CA ALA A 267 -3.83 -17.94 0.51
C ALA A 267 -2.54 -17.80 1.31
N THR A 268 -1.62 -16.91 0.91
CA THR A 268 -0.37 -16.67 1.65
C THR A 268 -0.65 -16.04 3.01
N GLU A 269 -1.56 -15.06 3.08
CA GLU A 269 -2.03 -14.51 4.36
C GLU A 269 -2.67 -15.60 5.23
N PHE A 270 -3.50 -16.46 4.64
CA PHE A 270 -4.13 -17.58 5.35
C PHE A 270 -3.11 -18.61 5.84
N GLU A 271 -2.06 -18.90 5.07
CA GLU A 271 -0.97 -19.79 5.47
C GLU A 271 -0.17 -19.21 6.64
N VAL A 272 0.16 -17.92 6.59
CA VAL A 272 0.84 -17.21 7.70
C VAL A 272 -0.02 -17.26 8.97
N LEU A 273 -1.31 -16.98 8.86
CA LEU A 273 -2.25 -17.10 9.99
C LEU A 273 -2.38 -18.53 10.51
N SER A 274 -2.52 -19.50 9.61
CA SER A 274 -2.62 -20.92 9.99
C SER A 274 -1.35 -21.38 10.70
N SER A 275 -0.18 -20.93 10.24
CA SER A 275 1.09 -21.21 10.89
C SER A 275 1.16 -20.62 12.29
N LYS A 276 0.78 -19.34 12.47
CA LYS A 276 0.74 -18.69 13.79
C LYS A 276 -0.21 -19.38 14.76
N ILE A 277 -1.41 -19.72 14.30
CA ILE A 277 -2.40 -20.45 15.10
C ILE A 277 -1.84 -21.82 15.53
N LYS A 278 -1.20 -22.56 14.62
CA LYS A 278 -0.57 -23.86 14.93
C LYS A 278 0.62 -23.73 15.89
N ALA A 279 1.36 -22.64 15.81
CA ALA A 279 2.49 -22.35 16.68
C ALA A 279 2.07 -21.79 18.06
N GLY A 280 0.79 -21.50 18.27
CA GLY A 280 0.30 -20.85 19.49
C GLY A 280 0.78 -19.40 19.64
N GLU A 281 1.18 -18.77 18.54
CA GLU A 281 1.62 -17.37 18.54
C GLU A 281 0.40 -16.43 18.64
N PRO A 282 0.52 -15.32 19.40
CA PRO A 282 -0.56 -14.35 19.48
C PRO A 282 -0.84 -13.72 18.11
N LEU A 283 -2.11 -13.66 17.75
CA LEU A 283 -2.60 -12.96 16.56
C LEU A 283 -2.74 -11.46 16.85
N SER A 284 -2.54 -10.62 15.84
CA SER A 284 -2.92 -9.21 15.95
C SER A 284 -4.44 -9.07 15.91
N ARG A 285 -5.01 -7.97 16.45
CA ARG A 285 -6.47 -7.72 16.38
C ARG A 285 -7.03 -7.78 14.96
N GLN A 286 -6.29 -7.30 13.98
CA GLN A 286 -6.70 -7.39 12.58
C GLN A 286 -6.66 -8.83 12.05
N GLN A 287 -5.71 -9.64 12.51
CA GLN A 287 -5.68 -11.07 12.19
C GLN A 287 -6.88 -11.79 12.82
N GLU A 288 -7.25 -11.45 14.05
CA GLU A 288 -8.48 -11.95 14.71
C GLU A 288 -9.73 -11.54 13.92
N ASP A 289 -9.86 -10.26 13.56
CA ASP A 289 -10.98 -9.75 12.75
C ASP A 289 -11.04 -10.40 11.37
N MET A 290 -9.88 -10.70 10.77
CA MET A 290 -9.82 -11.41 9.50
C MET A 290 -10.23 -12.87 9.64
N VAL A 291 -9.85 -13.57 10.72
CA VAL A 291 -10.33 -14.92 11.03
C VAL A 291 -11.85 -14.90 11.25
N LEU A 292 -12.36 -13.91 11.99
CA LEU A 292 -13.80 -13.69 12.19
C LEU A 292 -14.52 -13.42 10.86
N GLY A 293 -13.97 -12.57 10.00
CA GLY A 293 -14.54 -12.27 8.69
C GLY A 293 -14.55 -13.47 7.75
N LEU A 294 -13.47 -14.25 7.72
CA LEU A 294 -13.36 -15.49 6.93
C LEU A 294 -14.30 -16.57 7.45
N THR A 295 -14.35 -16.79 8.77
CA THR A 295 -15.28 -17.77 9.36
C THR A 295 -16.73 -17.38 9.10
N LEU A 296 -17.09 -16.10 9.26
CA LEU A 296 -18.42 -15.61 8.93
C LEU A 296 -18.75 -15.80 7.44
N SER A 297 -17.81 -15.51 6.54
CA SER A 297 -17.98 -15.69 5.10
C SER A 297 -18.12 -17.17 4.70
N ILE A 298 -17.37 -18.07 5.35
CA ILE A 298 -17.50 -19.52 5.16
C ILE A 298 -18.86 -20.01 5.67
N VAL A 299 -19.29 -19.56 6.85
CA VAL A 299 -20.60 -19.91 7.42
C VAL A 299 -21.74 -19.42 6.52
N ILE A 300 -21.67 -18.18 6.03
CA ILE A 300 -22.66 -17.62 5.08
C ILE A 300 -22.62 -18.37 3.75
N GLY A 301 -21.43 -18.69 3.22
CA GLY A 301 -21.27 -19.45 1.98
C GLY A 301 -21.82 -20.87 2.07
N ILE A 302 -21.57 -21.57 3.19
CA ILE A 302 -22.14 -22.90 3.46
C ILE A 302 -23.66 -22.82 3.62
N ALA A 303 -24.18 -21.80 4.33
CA ALA A 303 -25.62 -21.59 4.46
C ALA A 303 -26.29 -21.28 3.11
N GLY A 304 -25.66 -20.45 2.27
CA GLY A 304 -26.12 -20.12 0.93
C GLY A 304 -26.09 -21.31 -0.03
N LEU A 305 -25.04 -22.14 0.01
CA LEU A 305 -24.96 -23.40 -0.73
C LEU A 305 -26.02 -24.42 -0.26
N SER A 306 -26.32 -24.43 1.04
CA SER A 306 -27.38 -25.28 1.60
C SER A 306 -28.78 -24.85 1.13
N LEU A 307 -29.04 -23.54 1.06
CA LEU A 307 -30.27 -22.97 0.49
C LEU A 307 -30.38 -23.22 -1.01
N TYR A 308 -29.27 -23.10 -1.75
CA TYR A 308 -29.23 -23.36 -3.19
C TYR A 308 -29.39 -24.84 -3.53
N ALA A 309 -28.81 -25.74 -2.72
CA ALA A 309 -29.03 -27.18 -2.81
C ALA A 309 -30.47 -27.56 -2.47
N ALA A 310 -31.09 -26.93 -1.45
CA ALA A 310 -32.50 -27.12 -1.14
C ALA A 310 -33.43 -26.63 -2.27
N TYR A 311 -33.06 -25.54 -2.96
CA TYR A 311 -33.77 -25.04 -4.13
C TYR A 311 -33.67 -26.01 -5.33
N LEU A 312 -32.46 -26.49 -5.65
CA LEU A 312 -32.24 -27.43 -6.76
C LEU A 312 -32.84 -28.82 -6.51
N LEU A 313 -32.90 -29.27 -5.24
CA LEU A 313 -33.54 -30.53 -4.86
C LEU A 313 -35.06 -30.41 -4.66
N GLY A 314 -35.59 -29.18 -4.59
CA GLY A 314 -37.02 -28.89 -4.42
C GLY A 314 -37.85 -29.01 -5.70
N GLU A 315 -37.27 -28.72 -6.87
CA GLU A 315 -37.99 -28.81 -8.14
C GLU A 315 -38.53 -30.22 -8.50
N PRO A 316 -37.77 -31.33 -8.33
CA PRO A 316 -38.31 -32.66 -8.63
C PRO A 316 -39.33 -33.18 -7.60
N MET A 317 -39.38 -32.60 -6.39
CA MET A 317 -40.37 -32.95 -5.36
C MET A 317 -41.72 -32.26 -5.58
N ILE A 318 -41.72 -30.98 -5.98
CA ILE A 318 -42.95 -30.24 -6.28
C ILE A 318 -43.63 -30.80 -7.53
N ALA A 319 -42.86 -31.16 -8.56
CA ALA A 319 -43.41 -31.79 -9.78
C ALA A 319 -44.09 -33.15 -9.47
N ARG A 320 -43.50 -33.99 -8.60
CA ARG A 320 -44.10 -35.27 -8.18
C ARG A 320 -45.32 -35.10 -7.28
N PHE A 321 -45.37 -34.05 -6.46
CA PHE A 321 -46.52 -33.76 -5.61
C PHE A 321 -47.73 -33.26 -6.43
N VAL A 322 -47.49 -32.43 -7.45
CA VAL A 322 -48.55 -31.92 -8.35
C VAL A 322 -49.09 -33.02 -9.28
N ASP A 323 -48.25 -33.93 -9.76
CA ASP A 323 -48.71 -35.10 -10.54
C ASP A 323 -49.47 -36.13 -9.68
N GLY A 324 -49.16 -36.24 -8.39
CA GLY A 324 -49.90 -37.05 -7.43
C GLY A 324 -51.29 -36.50 -7.09
N LEU A 325 -51.50 -35.19 -7.21
CA LEU A 325 -52.80 -34.53 -6.99
C LEU A 325 -53.72 -34.56 -8.22
N LYS A 326 -53.24 -35.03 -9.37
CA LYS A 326 -54.00 -35.15 -10.62
C LYS A 326 -54.45 -36.59 -10.95
N ARG A 327 -54.26 -37.54 -10.03
CA ARG A 327 -54.78 -38.92 -10.13
C ARG A 327 -55.80 -39.20 -9.05
#